data_AF-A0A376VX41-F1
#
_entry.id   AF-A0A376VX41-F1
#
_cell.length_a   1.000
_cell.length_b   1.000
_cell.length_c   1.000
_cell.angle_alpha   90.00
_cell.angle_beta   90.00
_cell.angle_gamma   90.00
#
_symmetry.space_group_name_H-M   'P 1'
#
loop_
_entity.id
_entity.type
_entity.pdbx_description
1 polymer ?
#
loop_
_entity_poly.entity_id
_entity_poly.type
_entity_poly.pdbx_seq_one_letter_code
_entity_poly.pdbx_strand_id
1 'polypeptide(L)'
;MKFKTNKLSLNLVLASSLLAASIPAFAVTGDTDQPIHIESDQQSLDMQGNVVTFTGNVIVTQGTIKINADKVVVTRPGGEQGKEVIDGYGKPATFYQMQDKR
;
A
#
# COMPACT_ATOMS: atom_id res chain seq x y z
N MET A 1 57.73 -19.09 -3.06
CA MET A 1 56.66 -20.03 -2.63
C MET A 1 55.54 -19.95 -3.67
N LYS A 2 55.29 -21.02 -4.46
CA LYS A 2 54.25 -21.01 -5.51
C LYS A 2 52.97 -21.62 -4.94
N PHE A 3 51.94 -20.82 -4.71
CA PHE A 3 50.64 -21.31 -4.23
C PHE A 3 49.95 -22.11 -5.35
N LYS A 4 49.76 -23.42 -5.15
CA LYS A 4 48.91 -24.26 -6.01
C LYS A 4 47.45 -24.01 -5.61
N THR A 5 46.73 -23.21 -6.40
CA THR A 5 45.28 -23.04 -6.21
C THR A 5 44.54 -24.29 -6.68
N ASN A 6 43.83 -24.95 -5.77
CA ASN A 6 43.00 -26.11 -6.07
C ASN A 6 41.72 -25.62 -6.79
N LYS A 7 41.39 -26.20 -7.95
CA LYS A 7 40.20 -25.81 -8.74
C LYS A 7 38.91 -25.92 -7.93
N LEU A 8 38.89 -26.87 -6.98
CA LEU A 8 37.77 -27.13 -6.09
C LEU A 8 37.57 -26.00 -5.05
N SER A 9 38.67 -25.45 -4.51
CA SER A 9 38.60 -24.32 -3.58
C SER A 9 38.25 -23.01 -4.28
N LEU A 10 38.65 -22.85 -5.55
CA LEU A 10 38.25 -21.69 -6.36
C LEU A 10 36.75 -21.70 -6.66
N ASN A 11 36.20 -22.87 -7.01
CA ASN A 11 34.76 -23.03 -7.24
C ASN A 11 33.95 -22.82 -5.96
N LEU A 12 34.47 -23.22 -4.79
CA LEU A 12 33.81 -23.02 -3.50
C LEU A 12 33.75 -21.54 -3.12
N VAL A 13 34.84 -20.79 -3.35
CA VAL A 13 34.86 -19.33 -3.13
C VAL A 13 33.89 -18.62 -4.08
N LEU A 14 33.81 -19.06 -5.33
CA LEU A 14 32.89 -18.49 -6.31
C LEU A 14 31.42 -18.79 -5.97
N ALA A 15 31.11 -20.00 -5.52
CA ALA A 15 29.75 -20.35 -5.09
C ALA A 15 29.31 -19.53 -3.85
N SER A 16 30.20 -19.35 -2.88
CA SER A 16 29.94 -18.54 -1.69
C SER A 16 29.75 -17.05 -2.02
N SER A 17 30.45 -16.51 -3.01
CA SER A 17 30.27 -15.11 -3.41
C SER A 17 28.94 -14.87 -4.13
N LEU A 18 28.46 -15.84 -4.92
CA LEU A 18 27.13 -15.74 -5.55
C LEU A 18 25.99 -15.78 -4.52
N LEU A 19 26.11 -16.59 -3.46
CA LEU A 19 25.12 -16.66 -2.38
C LEU A 19 25.10 -15.39 -1.52
N ALA A 20 26.24 -14.71 -1.36
CA ALA A 20 26.33 -13.46 -0.60
C ALA A 20 25.70 -12.25 -1.31
N ALA A 21 25.41 -12.35 -2.61
CA ALA A 21 24.81 -11.27 -3.40
C ALA A 21 23.27 -11.23 -3.36
N SER A 22 22.61 -12.20 -2.72
CA SER A 22 21.15 -12.23 -2.61
C SER A 22 20.66 -11.34 -1.44
N ILE A 23 20.80 -10.02 -1.58
CA ILE A 23 20.15 -9.09 -0.66
C ILE A 23 18.66 -9.04 -1.06
N PRO A 24 17.71 -9.34 -0.16
CA PRO A 24 16.30 -9.17 -0.46
C PRO A 24 16.03 -7.69 -0.73
N ALA A 25 15.50 -7.37 -1.90
CA ALA A 25 14.98 -6.06 -2.19
C ALA A 25 13.70 -5.89 -1.36
N PHE A 26 13.77 -5.08 -0.30
CA PHE A 26 12.58 -4.66 0.43
C PHE A 26 11.81 -3.67 -0.44
N ALA A 27 10.70 -4.12 -1.02
CA ALA A 27 9.75 -3.21 -1.65
C ALA A 27 9.12 -2.33 -0.57
N VAL A 28 9.01 -1.02 -0.80
CA VAL A 28 8.15 -0.15 0.00
C VAL A 28 6.72 -0.51 -0.37
N THR A 29 6.14 -1.36 0.46
CA THR A 29 4.71 -1.66 0.44
C THR A 29 4.22 -1.45 1.86
N GLY A 30 3.64 -0.28 2.13
CA GLY A 30 3.19 0.07 3.47
C GLY A 30 1.98 1.01 3.52
N ASP A 31 1.50 1.52 2.38
CA ASP A 31 0.31 2.39 2.35
C ASP A 31 -0.91 1.68 2.94
N THR A 32 -1.13 0.40 2.60
CA THR A 32 -2.27 -0.38 3.08
C THR A 32 -2.27 -0.58 4.60
N ASP A 33 -1.09 -0.56 5.24
CA ASP A 33 -0.95 -0.69 6.69
C ASP A 33 -1.16 0.65 7.42
N GLN A 34 -1.19 1.78 6.68
CA GLN A 34 -1.45 3.08 7.26
C GLN A 34 -2.96 3.27 7.55
N PRO A 35 -3.31 4.06 8.59
CA PRO A 35 -4.70 4.44 8.85
C PRO A 35 -5.33 5.21 7.67
N ILE A 36 -6.63 5.02 7.49
CA ILE A 36 -7.44 5.76 6.52
C ILE A 36 -7.98 7.02 7.19
N HIS A 37 -7.72 8.17 6.57
CA HIS A 37 -8.28 9.46 6.95
C HIS A 37 -9.22 9.96 5.85
N ILE A 38 -10.37 10.51 6.25
CA ILE A 38 -11.39 11.06 5.34
C ILE A 38 -11.78 12.44 5.84
N GLU A 39 -11.59 13.45 4.99
CA GLU A 39 -12.02 14.83 5.21
C GLU A 39 -13.17 15.15 4.24
N SER A 40 -14.19 15.86 4.71
CA SER A 40 -15.36 16.23 3.90
C SER A 40 -16.17 17.35 4.55
N ASP A 41 -17.01 18.04 3.78
CA ASP A 41 -17.92 19.06 4.29
C ASP A 41 -19.04 18.46 5.15
N GLN A 42 -19.54 17.27 4.80
CA GLN A 42 -20.65 16.61 5.46
C GLN A 42 -20.41 15.10 5.61
N GLN A 43 -20.89 14.55 6.73
CA GLN A 43 -20.84 13.12 7.04
C GLN A 43 -22.22 12.63 7.48
N SER A 44 -22.63 11.46 6.98
CA SER A 44 -23.84 10.74 7.38
C SER A 44 -23.50 9.30 7.75
N LEU A 45 -24.07 8.81 8.84
CA LEU A 45 -23.85 7.45 9.35
C LEU A 45 -25.16 6.66 9.34
N ASP A 46 -25.17 5.54 8.65
CA ASP A 46 -26.21 4.51 8.74
C ASP A 46 -25.68 3.33 9.57
N MET A 47 -26.15 3.25 10.82
CA MET A 47 -25.77 2.17 11.74
C MET A 47 -26.37 0.82 11.36
N GLN A 48 -27.52 0.79 10.70
CA GLN A 48 -28.20 -0.45 10.35
C GLN A 48 -27.55 -1.12 9.13
N GLY A 49 -27.15 -0.31 8.16
CA GLY A 49 -26.37 -0.74 7.00
C GLY A 49 -24.87 -0.88 7.25
N ASN A 50 -24.33 -0.35 8.36
CA ASN A 50 -22.89 -0.15 8.57
C ASN A 50 -22.23 0.63 7.41
N VAL A 51 -22.90 1.72 6.99
CA VAL A 51 -22.47 2.58 5.89
C VAL A 51 -22.18 3.99 6.40
N VAL A 52 -21.06 4.55 6.00
CA VAL A 52 -20.71 5.96 6.24
C VAL A 52 -20.64 6.66 4.90
N THR A 53 -21.39 7.74 4.72
CA THR A 53 -21.37 8.55 3.50
C THR A 53 -20.77 9.91 3.80
N PHE A 54 -19.77 10.30 3.02
CA PHE A 54 -19.08 11.58 3.06
C PHE A 54 -19.43 12.35 1.78
N THR A 55 -19.77 13.64 1.89
CA THR A 55 -20.16 14.48 0.75
C THR A 55 -19.56 15.88 0.87
N GLY A 56 -19.22 16.45 -0.29
CA GLY A 56 -18.62 17.78 -0.40
C GLY A 56 -17.11 17.75 -0.19
N ASN A 57 -16.37 18.09 -1.25
CA ASN A 57 -14.91 18.20 -1.27
C ASN A 57 -14.19 17.08 -0.51
N VAL A 58 -14.55 15.82 -0.82
CA VAL A 58 -14.08 14.67 -0.05
C VAL A 58 -12.64 14.33 -0.42
N ILE A 59 -11.78 14.26 0.59
CA ILE A 59 -10.37 13.87 0.45
C ILE A 59 -10.12 12.65 1.33
N VAL A 60 -9.78 11.53 0.70
CA VAL A 60 -9.37 10.29 1.39
C VAL A 60 -7.86 10.16 1.31
N THR A 61 -7.19 9.87 2.42
CA THR A 61 -5.75 9.63 2.46
C THR A 61 -5.41 8.34 3.21
N GLN A 62 -4.44 7.60 2.69
CA GLN A 62 -3.91 6.39 3.31
C GLN A 62 -2.43 6.22 2.93
N GLY A 63 -1.52 6.56 3.85
CA GLY A 63 -0.10 6.66 3.52
C GLY A 63 0.14 7.69 2.41
N THR A 64 0.67 7.24 1.28
CA THR A 64 0.87 8.08 0.08
C THR A 64 -0.35 8.14 -0.85
N ILE A 65 -1.35 7.29 -0.63
CA ILE A 65 -2.58 7.27 -1.42
C ILE A 65 -3.40 8.53 -1.08
N LYS A 66 -3.87 9.22 -2.11
CA LYS A 66 -4.82 10.33 -2.01
C LYS A 66 -5.92 10.18 -3.06
N ILE A 67 -7.17 10.24 -2.62
CA ILE A 67 -8.36 10.20 -3.48
C ILE A 67 -9.14 11.49 -3.25
N ASN A 68 -9.52 12.19 -4.33
CA ASN A 68 -10.44 13.33 -4.25
C ASN A 68 -11.74 13.00 -4.99
N ALA A 69 -12.87 13.28 -4.36
CA ALA A 69 -14.21 12.97 -4.87
C ALA A 69 -15.25 13.97 -4.35
N ASP A 70 -16.41 14.04 -5.02
CA ASP A 70 -17.55 14.84 -4.55
C ASP A 70 -18.33 14.09 -3.45
N LYS A 71 -18.29 12.75 -3.50
CA LYS A 71 -18.95 11.85 -2.55
C LYS A 71 -18.11 10.58 -2.37
N VAL A 72 -17.99 10.10 -1.14
CA VAL A 72 -17.40 8.80 -0.80
C VAL A 72 -18.37 8.01 0.07
N VAL A 73 -18.56 6.73 -0.26
CA VAL A 73 -19.36 5.80 0.54
C VAL A 73 -18.43 4.72 1.08
N VAL A 74 -18.37 4.58 2.39
CA VAL A 74 -17.60 3.55 3.08
C VAL A 74 -18.58 2.52 3.64
N THR A 75 -18.49 1.29 3.15
CA THR A 75 -19.31 0.17 3.61
C THR A 75 -18.45 -0.81 4.39
N ARG A 76 -18.93 -1.27 5.55
CA ARG A 76 -18.28 -2.34 6.32
C ARG A 76 -19.16 -3.60 6.31
N PRO A 77 -18.94 -4.55 5.38
CA PRO A 77 -19.72 -5.77 5.29
C PRO A 77 -19.62 -6.57 6.59
N GLY A 78 -20.76 -6.90 7.21
CA GLY A 78 -20.82 -7.67 8.45
C GLY A 78 -20.27 -6.96 9.69
N GLY A 79 -19.93 -5.66 9.60
CA GLY A 79 -19.37 -4.90 10.73
C GLY A 79 -17.92 -5.23 11.07
N GLU A 80 -17.22 -6.05 10.27
CA GLU A 80 -15.82 -6.43 10.48
C GLU A 80 -14.84 -5.34 10.06
N GLN A 81 -14.00 -4.88 10.98
CA GLN A 81 -12.91 -3.93 10.67
C GLN A 81 -11.88 -4.57 9.73
N GLY A 82 -11.37 -3.80 8.76
CA GLY A 82 -10.38 -4.25 7.78
C GLY A 82 -10.95 -4.78 6.47
N LYS A 83 -12.29 -4.84 6.34
CA LYS A 83 -13.00 -5.20 5.10
C LYS A 83 -13.79 -4.03 4.52
N GLU A 84 -13.40 -2.81 4.85
CA GLU A 84 -14.04 -1.60 4.35
C GLU A 84 -13.96 -1.53 2.81
N VAL A 85 -15.10 -1.28 2.17
CA VAL A 85 -15.20 -0.97 0.75
C VAL A 85 -15.42 0.53 0.62
N ILE A 86 -14.59 1.20 -0.19
CA ILE A 86 -14.61 2.66 -0.37
C ILE A 86 -14.98 2.97 -1.83
N ASP A 87 -16.18 3.50 -2.03
CA ASP A 87 -16.69 3.91 -3.34
C ASP A 87 -16.65 5.43 -3.47
N GLY A 88 -15.76 5.94 -4.33
CA GLY A 88 -15.60 7.37 -4.62
C GLY A 88 -16.30 7.80 -5.91
N TYR A 89 -17.09 8.88 -5.85
CA TYR A 89 -17.83 9.44 -6.99
C TYR A 89 -17.51 10.91 -7.15
N GLY A 90 -17.22 11.34 -8.38
CA GLY A 90 -16.99 12.75 -8.70
C GLY A 90 -16.86 13.01 -10.19
N LYS A 91 -16.71 14.28 -10.56
CA LYS A 91 -16.53 14.71 -11.96
C LYS A 91 -15.30 15.63 -12.15
N PRO A 92 -14.07 15.10 -12.18
CA PRO A 92 -13.68 13.70 -12.03
C PRO A 92 -13.41 13.31 -10.56
N ALA A 93 -13.56 12.02 -10.24
CA ALA A 93 -12.86 11.46 -9.09
C ALA A 93 -11.38 11.23 -9.48
N THR A 94 -10.46 11.59 -8.59
CA THR A 94 -9.01 11.48 -8.85
C THR A 94 -8.37 10.51 -7.86
N PHE A 95 -7.39 9.76 -8.34
CA PHE A 95 -6.57 8.85 -7.55
C PHE A 95 -5.10 9.20 -7.75
N TYR A 96 -4.36 9.32 -6.65
CA TYR A 96 -2.93 9.52 -6.63
C TYR A 96 -2.31 8.52 -5.66
N GLN A 97 -1.18 7.95 -6.05
CA GLN A 97 -0.32 7.16 -5.18
C GLN A 97 1.13 7.42 -5.59
N MET A 98 2.01 7.56 -4.61
CA MET A 98 3.43 7.66 -4.90
C MET A 98 3.92 6.29 -5.37
N GLN A 99 4.40 6.20 -6.61
CA GLN A 99 5.01 4.95 -7.09
C GLN A 99 6.31 4.71 -6.35
N ASP A 100 6.46 3.48 -5.88
CA ASP A 100 7.69 3.06 -5.25
C ASP A 100 8.83 3.06 -6.28
N LYS A 101 9.98 3.63 -5.93
CA LYS A 101 11.15 3.65 -6.80
C LYS A 101 11.81 2.28 -6.72
N ARG A 102 11.63 1.46 -7.75
CA ARG A 102 12.42 0.23 -7.93
C ARG A 102 13.87 0.52 -8.27
#